data_AF-A0A1F7FWK6-F1
#
_entry.id   AF-A0A1F7FWK6-F1
#
_cell.length_a   1.000
_cell.length_b   1.000
_cell.length_c   1.000
_cell.angle_alpha   90.00
_cell.angle_beta   90.00
_cell.angle_gamma   90.00
#
_symmetry.space_group_name_H-M   'P 1'
#
loop_
_entity.id
_entity.type
_entity.pdbx_description
1 polymer ?
#
loop_
_entity_poly.entity_id
_entity_poly.type
_entity_poly.pdbx_seq_one_letter_code
_entity_poly.pdbx_strand_id
1 'polypeptide(L)'
;MQSEENLLSGYLYEKNHTNRLDQIGDVIARFLPTVLILAVFAAPVLWNAGTIELADVNTNYVVEFYKNPKTGQHSVADSFYALKLKDLIEKSAAPSRNPINIIYQHAWYNAITEGYDLTFWLRPVKRARTEYGLYLSGNTLFLRLEPDGWNRVLTVPFTRADIEAALEPPAAEAVP
;
A
#
# COMPACT_ATOMS: atom_id res chain seq x y z
N MET A 1 -38.17 -60.81 -9.66
CA MET A 1 -37.67 -59.94 -10.74
C MET A 1 -37.68 -58.48 -10.35
N GLN A 2 -38.81 -57.89 -9.94
CA GLN A 2 -38.89 -56.44 -9.64
C GLN A 2 -38.02 -55.94 -8.45
N SER A 3 -37.66 -56.82 -7.49
CA SER A 3 -36.80 -56.43 -6.36
C SER A 3 -35.31 -56.37 -6.72
N GLU A 4 -34.84 -57.13 -7.70
CA GLU A 4 -33.44 -57.15 -8.12
C GLU A 4 -33.10 -55.94 -8.99
N GLU A 5 -34.04 -55.51 -9.85
CA GLU A 5 -33.89 -54.29 -10.66
C GLU A 5 -33.81 -53.02 -9.80
N ASN A 6 -34.59 -52.95 -8.71
CA ASN A 6 -34.56 -51.82 -7.78
C ASN A 6 -33.22 -51.73 -7.00
N LEU A 7 -32.63 -52.86 -6.63
CA LEU A 7 -31.32 -52.90 -5.96
C LEU A 7 -30.19 -52.49 -6.90
N LEU A 8 -30.22 -52.93 -8.16
CA LEU A 8 -29.22 -52.57 -9.16
C LEU A 8 -29.28 -51.07 -9.52
N SER A 9 -30.49 -50.52 -9.63
CA SER A 9 -30.72 -49.09 -9.89
C SER A 9 -30.19 -48.21 -8.74
N GLY A 10 -30.45 -48.61 -7.49
CA GLY A 10 -29.93 -47.91 -6.30
C GLY A 10 -28.40 -47.91 -6.25
N TYR A 11 -27.76 -49.07 -6.47
CA TYR A 11 -26.30 -49.20 -6.48
C TYR A 11 -25.62 -48.37 -7.59
N LEU A 12 -26.21 -48.36 -8.79
CA LEU A 12 -25.69 -47.57 -9.91
C LEU A 12 -25.86 -46.05 -9.67
N TYR A 13 -26.97 -45.64 -9.05
CA TYR A 13 -27.17 -44.25 -8.64
C TYR A 13 -26.12 -43.82 -7.61
N GLU A 14 -25.91 -44.63 -6.56
CA GLU A 14 -24.96 -44.33 -5.49
C GLU A 14 -23.50 -44.30 -5.98
N LYS A 15 -23.12 -45.23 -6.87
CA LYS A 15 -21.80 -45.27 -7.51
C LYS A 15 -21.57 -44.10 -8.48
N ASN A 16 -22.59 -43.71 -9.25
CA ASN A 16 -22.49 -42.54 -10.14
C ASN A 16 -22.46 -41.23 -9.36
N HIS A 17 -23.16 -41.15 -8.22
CA HIS A 17 -23.17 -39.99 -7.35
C HIS A 17 -21.82 -39.79 -6.64
N THR A 18 -21.24 -40.86 -6.08
CA THR A 18 -19.90 -40.82 -5.47
C THR A 18 -18.81 -40.48 -6.49
N ASN A 19 -18.80 -41.13 -7.66
CA ASN A 19 -17.85 -40.80 -8.74
C ASN A 19 -17.95 -39.33 -9.20
N ARG A 20 -19.16 -38.74 -9.22
CA ARG A 20 -19.34 -37.32 -9.55
C ARG A 20 -18.81 -36.39 -8.46
N LEU A 21 -19.04 -36.72 -7.19
CA LEU A 21 -18.52 -35.93 -6.07
C LEU A 21 -16.99 -35.97 -6.01
N ASP A 22 -16.39 -37.13 -6.26
CA ASP A 22 -14.93 -37.29 -6.30
C ASP A 22 -14.32 -36.50 -7.47
N GLN A 23 -14.96 -36.54 -8.65
CA GLN A 23 -14.55 -35.73 -9.79
C GLN A 23 -14.64 -34.22 -9.51
N ILE A 24 -15.67 -33.76 -8.81
CA ILE A 24 -15.81 -32.36 -8.40
C ILE A 24 -14.72 -32.01 -7.38
N GLY A 25 -14.46 -32.89 -6.41
CA GLY A 25 -13.39 -32.73 -5.41
C GLY A 25 -12.02 -32.58 -6.05
N ASP A 26 -11.70 -33.43 -7.02
CA ASP A 26 -10.43 -33.39 -7.77
C ASP A 26 -10.28 -32.12 -8.60
N VAL A 27 -11.35 -31.66 -9.24
CA VAL A 27 -11.37 -30.40 -9.99
C VAL A 27 -11.13 -29.23 -9.04
N ILE A 28 -11.84 -29.16 -7.91
CA ILE A 28 -11.67 -28.10 -6.91
C ILE A 28 -10.25 -28.12 -6.34
N ALA A 29 -9.72 -29.28 -5.95
CA ALA A 29 -8.38 -29.42 -5.40
C ALA A 29 -7.29 -28.96 -6.38
N ARG A 30 -7.51 -29.15 -7.68
CA ARG A 30 -6.59 -28.69 -8.74
C ARG A 30 -6.65 -27.19 -8.98
N PHE A 31 -7.85 -26.59 -8.97
CA PHE A 31 -8.02 -25.17 -9.33
C PHE A 31 -7.96 -24.21 -8.14
N LEU A 32 -8.35 -24.65 -6.95
CA LEU A 32 -8.38 -23.81 -5.75
C LEU A 32 -7.02 -23.19 -5.41
N PRO A 33 -5.88 -23.92 -5.43
CA PRO A 33 -4.58 -23.31 -5.16
C PRO A 33 -4.22 -22.22 -6.18
N THR A 34 -4.53 -22.42 -7.45
CA THR A 34 -4.29 -21.43 -8.51
C THR A 34 -5.12 -20.18 -8.29
N VAL A 35 -6.40 -20.32 -7.95
CA VAL A 35 -7.29 -19.19 -7.63
C VAL A 35 -6.78 -18.43 -6.40
N LEU A 36 -6.34 -19.14 -5.37
CA LEU A 36 -5.79 -18.54 -4.16
C LEU A 36 -4.50 -17.77 -4.45
N ILE A 37 -3.58 -18.35 -5.22
CA ILE A 37 -2.36 -17.66 -5.64
C ILE A 37 -2.74 -16.39 -6.42
N LEU A 38 -3.59 -16.51 -7.44
CA LEU A 38 -4.02 -15.34 -8.22
C LEU A 38 -4.67 -14.27 -7.34
N ALA A 39 -5.49 -14.65 -6.36
CA ALA A 39 -6.08 -13.70 -5.41
C ALA A 39 -5.01 -13.00 -4.56
N VAL A 40 -4.03 -13.72 -4.04
CA VAL A 40 -2.92 -13.16 -3.24
C VAL A 40 -2.05 -12.19 -4.05
N PHE A 41 -1.88 -12.41 -5.36
CA PHE A 41 -1.07 -11.53 -6.20
C PHE A 41 -1.88 -10.40 -6.86
N ALA A 42 -3.17 -10.59 -7.15
CA ALA A 42 -4.01 -9.59 -7.81
C ALA A 42 -4.70 -8.64 -6.81
N ALA A 43 -5.21 -9.16 -5.69
CA ALA A 43 -5.98 -8.37 -4.73
C ALA A 43 -5.16 -7.21 -4.13
N PRO A 44 -3.89 -7.38 -3.73
CA PRO A 44 -3.10 -6.25 -3.23
C PRO A 44 -2.89 -5.16 -4.28
N VAL A 45 -2.67 -5.55 -5.54
CA VAL A 45 -2.49 -4.60 -6.64
C VAL A 45 -3.77 -3.81 -6.89
N LEU A 46 -4.92 -4.50 -6.94
CA LEU A 46 -6.23 -3.84 -7.09
C LEU A 46 -6.56 -2.93 -5.91
N TRP A 47 -6.26 -3.38 -4.68
CA TRP A 47 -6.44 -2.57 -3.48
C TRP A 47 -5.55 -1.33 -3.52
N ASN A 48 -4.32 -1.44 -4.04
CA ASN A 48 -3.36 -0.34 -4.14
C ASN A 48 -3.59 0.61 -5.33
N ALA A 49 -4.34 0.20 -6.36
CA ALA A 49 -4.50 0.92 -7.64
C ALA A 49 -5.28 2.25 -7.58
N GLY A 50 -5.70 2.71 -6.39
CA GLY A 50 -6.42 3.97 -6.22
C GLY A 50 -5.57 5.20 -6.53
N THR A 51 -6.24 6.34 -6.63
CA THR A 51 -5.60 7.65 -6.81
C THR A 51 -4.72 8.00 -5.62
N ILE A 52 -3.67 8.77 -5.89
CA ILE A 52 -2.85 9.38 -4.84
C ILE A 52 -3.69 10.51 -4.23
N GLU A 53 -4.03 10.37 -2.95
CA GLU A 53 -4.90 11.29 -2.23
C GLU A 53 -4.05 12.28 -1.46
N LEU A 54 -3.70 13.42 -2.05
CA LEU A 54 -3.10 14.57 -1.34
C LEU A 54 -3.90 15.86 -1.58
N ALA A 55 -5.17 15.73 -2.02
CA ALA A 55 -6.01 16.85 -2.41
C ALA A 55 -6.16 17.91 -1.29
N ASP A 56 -6.27 17.48 -0.03
CA ASP A 56 -6.45 18.38 1.12
C ASP A 56 -5.21 19.22 1.44
N VAL A 57 -4.03 18.81 0.98
CA VAL A 57 -2.78 19.52 1.24
C VAL A 57 -2.84 20.89 0.56
N ASN A 58 -2.84 21.95 1.37
CA ASN A 58 -3.00 23.33 0.97
C ASN A 58 -2.06 24.26 1.77
N THR A 59 -2.23 25.58 1.67
CA THR A 59 -1.38 26.58 2.33
C THR A 59 -1.43 26.54 3.87
N ASN A 60 -2.32 25.76 4.47
CA ASN A 60 -2.37 25.51 5.91
C ASN A 60 -1.60 24.25 6.34
N TYR A 61 -0.87 23.59 5.44
CA TYR A 61 -0.05 22.43 5.78
C TYR A 61 1.41 22.84 6.00
N VAL A 62 2.12 22.06 6.81
CA VAL A 62 3.55 22.12 7.04
C VAL A 62 4.14 20.74 6.80
N VAL A 63 5.45 20.71 6.56
CA VAL A 63 6.20 19.46 6.49
C VAL A 63 6.92 19.26 7.82
N GLU A 64 6.66 18.17 8.51
CA GLU A 64 7.49 17.73 9.63
C GLU A 64 8.35 16.56 9.16
N PHE A 65 9.67 16.75 9.09
CA PHE A 65 10.58 15.70 8.64
C PHE A 65 11.57 15.31 9.73
N TYR A 66 11.78 14.01 9.89
CA TYR A 66 12.63 13.43 10.92
C TYR A 66 14.02 13.17 10.36
N LYS A 67 14.98 14.05 10.65
CA LYS A 67 16.38 13.89 10.22
C LYS A 67 17.01 12.62 10.78
N ASN A 68 16.64 12.31 12.03
CA ASN A 68 17.02 11.07 12.70
C ASN A 68 15.84 10.58 13.56
N PRO A 69 15.17 9.49 13.17
CA PRO A 69 14.04 8.93 13.91
C PRO A 69 14.41 8.54 15.35
N LYS A 70 15.65 8.09 15.59
CA LYS A 70 16.10 7.59 16.91
C LYS A 70 16.30 8.69 17.93
N THR A 71 16.61 9.92 17.50
CA THR A 71 16.83 11.06 18.40
C THR A 71 15.57 11.92 18.56
N GLY A 72 14.51 11.64 17.79
CA GLY A 72 13.30 12.47 17.75
C GLY A 72 13.52 13.86 17.16
N GLN A 73 14.72 14.14 16.62
CA GLN A 73 15.04 15.42 16.02
C GLN A 73 14.28 15.55 14.70
N HIS A 74 13.29 16.44 14.71
CA HIS A 74 12.51 16.80 13.55
C HIS A 74 12.74 18.28 13.21
N SER A 75 12.44 18.63 11.97
CA SER A 75 12.45 19.99 11.47
C SER A 75 11.12 20.26 10.80
N VAL A 76 10.63 21.49 10.96
CA VAL A 76 9.36 21.92 10.40
C VAL A 76 9.64 22.88 9.25
N ALA A 77 9.16 22.53 8.06
CA ALA A 77 9.17 23.41 6.90
C ALA A 77 7.76 23.96 6.66
N ASP A 78 7.67 25.20 6.19
CA ASP A 78 6.40 25.90 6.01
C ASP A 78 5.53 25.32 4.87
N SER A 79 4.43 26.01 4.58
CA SER A 79 3.46 25.56 3.58
C SER A 79 3.94 25.63 2.14
N PHE A 80 4.97 26.43 1.83
CA PHE A 80 5.58 26.41 0.51
C PHE A 80 6.21 25.04 0.23
N TYR A 81 6.94 24.50 1.21
CA TYR A 81 7.55 23.17 1.10
C TYR A 81 6.53 22.05 1.10
N ALA A 82 5.43 22.18 1.85
CA ALA A 82 4.35 21.19 1.84
C ALA A 82 3.70 21.09 0.46
N LEU A 83 3.43 22.23 -0.19
CA LEU A 83 2.89 22.27 -1.55
C LEU A 83 3.89 21.75 -2.58
N LYS A 84 5.19 22.05 -2.41
CA LYS A 84 6.25 21.53 -3.29
C LYS A 84 6.36 20.00 -3.22
N LEU A 85 6.30 19.42 -2.02
CA LEU A 85 6.29 17.96 -1.85
C LEU A 85 5.02 17.31 -2.40
N LYS A 86 3.86 17.92 -2.18
CA LYS A 86 2.60 17.48 -2.80
C LYS A 86 2.76 17.38 -4.31
N ASP A 87 3.20 18.46 -4.95
CA ASP A 87 3.36 18.53 -6.40
C ASP A 87 4.36 17.50 -6.92
N LEU A 88 5.50 17.33 -6.22
CA LEU A 88 6.48 16.30 -6.54
C LEU A 88 5.87 14.90 -6.51
N ILE A 89 5.13 14.56 -5.45
CA ILE A 89 4.52 13.23 -5.28
C ILE A 89 3.42 13.00 -6.32
N GLU A 90 2.48 13.93 -6.46
CA GLU A 90 1.34 13.78 -7.40
C GLU A 90 1.80 13.68 -8.86
N LYS A 91 2.91 14.33 -9.24
CA LYS A 91 3.44 14.27 -10.61
C LYS A 91 4.31 13.06 -10.90
N SER A 92 5.06 12.57 -9.90
CA SER A 92 6.13 11.60 -10.14
C SER A 92 5.87 10.21 -9.56
N ALA A 93 5.02 10.11 -8.54
CA ALA A 93 4.71 8.84 -7.91
C ALA A 93 3.64 8.07 -8.69
N ALA A 94 3.73 6.75 -8.66
CA ALA A 94 2.73 5.86 -9.21
C ALA A 94 2.36 4.77 -8.20
N PRO A 95 1.12 4.27 -8.16
CA PRO A 95 0.79 3.10 -7.36
C PRO A 95 1.69 1.92 -7.72
N SER A 96 2.34 1.33 -6.71
CA SER A 96 3.10 0.08 -6.86
C SER A 96 2.20 -0.98 -7.50
N ARG A 97 2.76 -1.71 -8.46
CA ARG A 97 2.13 -2.90 -9.08
C ARG A 97 2.78 -4.20 -8.65
N ASN A 98 3.74 -4.13 -7.72
CA ASN A 98 4.41 -5.31 -7.19
C ASN A 98 3.69 -5.77 -5.91
N PRO A 99 2.91 -6.88 -5.96
CA PRO A 99 2.14 -7.34 -4.81
C PRO A 99 3.01 -7.75 -3.62
N ILE A 100 4.22 -8.26 -3.85
CA ILE A 100 5.15 -8.62 -2.77
C ILE A 100 5.57 -7.35 -2.03
N ASN A 101 5.95 -6.30 -2.77
CA ASN A 101 6.32 -5.02 -2.16
C ASN A 101 5.13 -4.38 -1.43
N ILE A 102 3.92 -4.46 -2.00
CA ILE A 102 2.71 -3.96 -1.34
C ILE A 102 2.50 -4.67 0.00
N ILE A 103 2.41 -6.00 0.00
CA ILE A 103 2.20 -6.80 1.21
C ILE A 103 3.32 -6.53 2.22
N TYR A 104 4.57 -6.51 1.76
CA TYR A 104 5.73 -6.24 2.61
C TYR A 104 5.62 -4.89 3.31
N GLN A 105 5.30 -3.81 2.61
CA GLN A 105 5.22 -2.48 3.21
C GLN A 105 4.08 -2.36 4.22
N HIS A 106 2.91 -2.96 3.93
CA HIS A 106 1.81 -3.01 4.91
C HIS A 106 2.17 -3.85 6.14
N ALA A 107 2.82 -4.99 5.97
CA ALA A 107 3.26 -5.84 7.07
C ALA A 107 4.36 -5.17 7.90
N TRP A 108 5.36 -4.60 7.22
CA TRP A 108 6.47 -3.88 7.83
C TRP A 108 5.93 -2.73 8.66
N TYR A 109 5.13 -1.84 8.09
CA TYR A 109 4.56 -0.71 8.81
C TYR A 109 3.79 -1.12 10.08
N ASN A 110 3.00 -2.20 10.00
CA ASN A 110 2.20 -2.68 11.13
C ASN A 110 3.02 -3.43 12.20
N ALA A 111 4.18 -3.99 11.84
CA ALA A 111 5.02 -4.80 12.74
C ALA A 111 6.25 -4.05 13.27
N ILE A 112 6.82 -3.18 12.44
CA ILE A 112 8.10 -2.49 12.61
C ILE A 112 7.94 -1.07 12.05
N THR A 113 7.82 -0.08 12.94
CA THR A 113 7.62 1.33 12.55
C THR A 113 8.92 2.08 12.26
N GLU A 114 10.05 1.38 12.21
CA GLU A 114 11.40 1.93 12.07
C GLU A 114 12.14 1.35 10.84
N GLY A 115 13.30 1.94 10.51
CA GLY A 115 14.18 1.45 9.44
C GLY A 115 13.91 2.02 8.06
N TYR A 116 12.98 2.97 7.94
CA TYR A 116 12.79 3.77 6.73
C TYR A 116 13.99 4.71 6.49
N ASP A 117 14.31 4.97 5.22
CA ASP A 117 15.37 5.90 4.83
C ASP A 117 15.03 7.33 5.29
N LEU A 118 13.75 7.68 5.18
CA LEU A 118 13.20 8.96 5.60
C LEU A 118 11.74 8.80 6.03
N THR A 119 11.40 9.45 7.15
CA THR A 119 10.01 9.62 7.58
C THR A 119 9.69 11.11 7.63
N PHE A 120 8.59 11.49 7.00
CA PHE A 120 8.11 12.87 7.02
C PHE A 120 6.58 12.90 6.99
N TRP A 121 6.01 14.02 7.43
CA TRP A 121 4.57 14.19 7.56
C TRP A 121 4.15 15.48 6.88
N LEU A 122 2.99 15.43 6.20
CA LEU A 122 2.26 16.62 5.81
C LEU A 122 1.15 16.82 6.82
N ARG A 123 1.32 17.83 7.68
CA ARG A 123 0.39 18.12 8.79
C ARG A 123 -0.24 19.49 8.65
N PRO A 124 -1.51 19.65 9.04
CA PRO A 124 -2.14 20.94 9.10
C PRO A 124 -1.60 21.76 10.30
N VAL A 125 -1.35 23.06 10.10
CA VAL A 125 -0.86 24.00 11.14
C VAL A 125 -1.85 24.12 12.31
N LYS A 126 -3.13 24.02 12.00
CA LYS A 126 -4.22 23.97 12.99
C LYS A 126 -4.77 22.55 12.98
N ARG A 127 -5.36 22.08 14.09
CA ARG A 127 -6.07 20.79 14.15
C ARG A 127 -7.06 20.68 12.98
N ALA A 128 -6.64 20.05 11.89
CA ALA A 128 -7.52 19.58 10.85
C ALA A 128 -7.71 18.07 11.03
N ARG A 129 -8.64 17.50 10.27
CA ARG A 129 -8.89 16.06 10.35
C ARG A 129 -7.80 15.26 9.68
N THR A 130 -7.29 15.74 8.55
CA THR A 130 -6.43 14.92 7.70
C THR A 130 -4.95 15.17 7.93
N GLU A 131 -4.19 14.11 8.19
CA GLU A 131 -2.73 14.13 8.22
C GLU A 131 -2.19 13.04 7.30
N TYR A 132 -1.02 13.29 6.71
CA TYR A 132 -0.38 12.34 5.82
C TYR A 132 0.98 11.94 6.38
N GLY A 133 1.13 10.67 6.74
CA GLY A 133 2.41 10.07 7.10
C GLY A 133 3.09 9.49 5.86
N LEU A 134 4.35 9.85 5.62
CA LEU A 134 5.11 9.43 4.46
C LEU A 134 6.41 8.74 4.89
N TYR A 135 6.59 7.50 4.44
CA TYR A 135 7.70 6.65 4.83
C TYR A 135 8.41 6.14 3.58
N LEU A 136 9.63 6.61 3.35
CA LEU A 136 10.45 6.31 2.18
C LEU A 136 11.39 5.12 2.48
N SER A 137 11.43 4.14 1.60
CA SER A 137 12.37 3.01 1.62
C SER A 137 12.78 2.65 0.20
N GLY A 138 14.03 2.95 -0.16
CA GLY A 138 14.54 2.94 -1.52
C GLY A 138 13.67 3.80 -2.42
N ASN A 139 13.10 3.17 -3.46
CA ASN A 139 12.20 3.81 -4.42
C ASN A 139 10.72 3.56 -4.09
N THR A 140 10.41 3.20 -2.84
CA THR A 140 9.05 2.94 -2.37
C THR A 140 8.66 3.97 -1.34
N LEU A 141 7.51 4.62 -1.54
CA LEU A 141 6.91 5.55 -0.60
C LEU A 141 5.62 4.94 -0.05
N PHE A 142 5.60 4.60 1.23
CA PHE A 142 4.39 4.23 1.94
C PHE A 142 3.70 5.51 2.41
N LEU A 143 2.50 5.76 1.89
CA LEU A 143 1.66 6.91 2.22
C LEU A 143 0.52 6.45 3.12
N ARG A 144 0.42 7.04 4.30
CA ARG A 144 -0.64 6.81 5.29
C ARG A 144 -1.53 8.03 5.38
N LEU A 145 -2.83 7.82 5.28
CA LEU A 145 -3.87 8.80 5.56
C LEU A 145 -4.39 8.62 6.99
N GLU A 146 -4.35 9.66 7.80
CA GLU A 146 -5.00 9.70 9.13
C GLU A 146 -6.17 10.69 9.15
N PRO A 147 -7.27 10.37 9.86
CA PRO A 147 -7.51 9.20 10.71
C PRO A 147 -8.07 7.98 9.96
N ASP A 148 -8.43 8.13 8.68
CA ASP A 148 -9.18 7.10 7.92
C ASP A 148 -8.41 5.78 7.76
N GLY A 149 -7.09 5.80 7.97
CA GLY A 149 -6.23 4.62 8.01
C GLY A 149 -5.96 4.01 6.64
N TRP A 150 -6.33 4.71 5.56
CA TRP A 150 -6.04 4.26 4.20
C TRP A 150 -4.55 4.41 3.93
N ASN A 151 -3.92 3.30 3.52
CA ASN A 151 -2.52 3.28 3.16
C ASN A 151 -2.33 2.98 1.67
N ARG A 152 -1.33 3.61 1.05
CA ARG A 152 -0.91 3.38 -0.33
C ARG A 152 0.57 3.07 -0.37
N VAL A 153 0.94 2.17 -1.26
CA VAL A 153 2.35 1.86 -1.56
C VAL A 153 2.65 2.42 -2.93
N LEU A 154 3.47 3.46 -2.98
CA LEU A 154 3.82 4.16 -4.22
C LEU A 154 5.24 3.79 -4.64
N THR A 155 5.47 3.72 -5.94
CA THR A 155 6.80 3.74 -6.54
C THR A 155 7.15 5.18 -6.86
N VAL A 156 8.34 5.62 -6.46
CA VAL A 156 8.80 7.00 -6.60
C VAL A 156 10.18 7.03 -7.26
N PRO A 157 10.49 8.05 -8.09
CA PRO A 157 11.80 8.18 -8.72
C PRO A 157 12.82 8.97 -7.87
N PHE A 158 12.41 9.47 -6.71
CA PHE A 158 13.23 10.30 -5.84
C PHE A 158 13.75 9.51 -4.63
N THR A 159 14.89 9.97 -4.11
CA THR A 159 15.60 9.42 -2.96
C THR A 159 15.43 10.32 -1.73
N ARG A 160 15.95 9.87 -0.59
CA ARG A 160 16.06 10.70 0.63
C ARG A 160 16.74 12.03 0.34
N ALA A 161 17.86 12.01 -0.40
CA ALA A 161 18.64 13.21 -0.69
C ALA A 161 17.85 14.22 -1.52
N ASP A 162 17.04 13.75 -2.48
CA ASP A 162 16.18 14.61 -3.29
C ASP A 162 15.12 15.32 -2.43
N ILE A 163 14.55 14.62 -1.45
CA ILE A 163 13.57 15.20 -0.51
C ILE A 163 14.26 16.18 0.44
N GLU A 164 15.40 15.83 1.01
CA GLU A 164 16.17 16.73 1.87
C GLU A 164 16.57 18.00 1.12
N ALA A 165 17.09 17.88 -0.10
CA ALA A 165 17.40 19.02 -0.97
C ALA A 165 16.15 19.83 -1.36
N ALA A 166 15.00 19.18 -1.55
CA ALA A 166 13.74 19.89 -1.83
C ALA A 166 13.25 20.73 -0.64
N LEU A 167 13.63 20.34 0.58
CA LEU A 167 13.28 20.97 1.85
C LEU A 167 14.34 21.96 2.36
N GLU A 168 15.53 21.98 1.77
CA GLU A 168 16.54 22.99 2.07
C GLU A 168 16.14 24.34 1.46
N PRO A 169 16.28 25.45 2.22
CA PRO A 169 16.15 26.78 1.66
C PRO A 169 17.16 26.93 0.51
N PRO A 170 16.79 27.57 -0.60
CA PRO A 170 17.78 27.94 -1.61
C PRO A 170 18.88 28.72 -0.91
N ALA A 171 20.14 28.36 -1.18
CA ALA A 171 21.27 29.13 -0.68
C ALA A 171 20.99 30.59 -1.00
N ALA A 172 20.89 31.44 0.03
CA ALA A 172 20.69 32.86 -0.18
C ALA A 172 21.76 33.31 -1.17
N GLU A 173 21.35 33.81 -2.33
CA GLU A 173 22.29 34.48 -3.23
C GLU A 173 23.04 35.47 -2.36
N ALA A 174 24.35 35.26 -2.20
CA ALA A 174 25.22 36.22 -1.59
C ALA A 174 25.11 37.46 -2.50
N VAL A 175 24.26 38.40 -2.11
CA VAL A 175 24.11 39.67 -2.79
C VAL A 175 25.51 40.30 -2.79
N PRO A 176 26.12 40.54 -3.96
CA PRO A 176 27.43 41.16 -4.04
C PRO A 176 27.43 42.58 -3.49
#